data_AF-A0A524ELX9-F1
#
_entry.id   AF-A0A524ELX9-F1
#
_cell.length_a   1.000
_cell.length_b   1.000
_cell.length_c   1.000
_cell.angle_alpha   90.00
_cell.angle_beta   90.00
_cell.angle_gamma   90.00
#
_symmetry.space_group_name_H-M   'P 1'
#
loop_
_entity.id
_entity.type
_entity.pdbx_description
1 polymer ?
#
loop_
_entity_poly.entity_id
_entity_poly.type
_entity_poly.pdbx_seq_one_letter_code
_entity_poly.pdbx_strand_id
1 'polypeptide(L)' 'MWVMSPDIIEIIDQKTGEPITNTDIKKGDEVSVIGMKASHEIFRQPEGLEVLGPKHFGFDTNYVPIEELMK' A
#
# COMPACT_ATOMS: atom_id res chain seq x y z
N MET A 1 -0.28 -12.10 -7.01
CA MET A 1 -1.22 -11.39 -6.12
C MET A 1 -0.47 -10.20 -5.55
N TRP A 2 -1.08 -9.03 -5.52
CA TRP A 2 -0.41 -7.76 -5.19
C TRP A 2 -1.11 -7.09 -4.01
N VAL A 3 -0.34 -6.45 -3.12
CA VAL A 3 -0.88 -5.50 -2.15
C VAL A 3 -1.13 -4.19 -2.86
N MET A 4 -2.31 -3.60 -2.69
CA MET A 4 -2.73 -2.41 -3.43
C MET A 4 -3.55 -1.48 -2.53
N SER A 5 -3.59 -0.20 -2.91
CA SER A 5 -4.48 0.78 -2.28
C SER A 5 -5.94 0.25 -2.24
N PRO A 6 -6.69 0.44 -1.15
CA PRO A 6 -6.41 1.30 0.00
C PRO A 6 -5.52 0.72 1.11
N ASP A 7 -4.96 -0.48 0.96
CA ASP A 7 -3.95 -0.95 1.92
C ASP A 7 -2.71 -0.06 1.84
N ILE A 8 -2.08 0.17 3.00
CA ILE A 8 -0.94 1.07 3.12
C ILE A 8 0.32 0.31 2.73
N ILE A 9 1.13 0.93 1.88
CA ILE A 9 2.43 0.44 1.47
C ILE A 9 3.45 1.47 1.95
N GLU A 10 4.26 1.11 2.94
CA GLU A 10 5.26 1.98 3.56
C GLU A 10 6.67 1.54 3.17
N ILE A 11 7.55 2.50 2.87
CA ILE A 11 8.97 2.26 2.62
C ILE A 11 9.76 2.70 3.85
N ILE A 12 10.60 1.81 4.38
CA ILE A 12 11.44 2.10 5.54
C ILE A 12 12.92 1.87 5.22
N ASP A 13 13.81 2.60 5.89
CA ASP A 13 15.23 2.28 5.94
C ASP A 13 15.41 0.89 6.55
N GLN A 14 16.12 0.00 5.84
CA GLN A 14 16.24 -1.40 6.22
C GLN A 14 17.01 -1.61 7.54
N LYS A 15 17.85 -0.66 7.96
CA LYS A 15 18.70 -0.78 9.16
C LYS A 15 18.05 -0.13 10.37
N THR A 16 17.44 1.04 10.20
CA THR A 16 16.88 1.82 11.31
C THR A 16 15.38 1.58 11.51
N GLY A 17 14.65 1.22 10.46
CA GLY A 17 13.19 1.12 10.46
C GLY A 17 12.47 2.46 10.34
N GLU A 18 13.19 3.56 10.15
CA GLU A 18 12.58 4.89 9.95
C GLU A 18 11.91 4.99 8.57
N PRO A 19 10.75 5.66 8.46
CA PRO A 19 10.04 5.82 7.19
C PRO A 19 10.81 6.73 6.22
N ILE A 20 10.70 6.42 4.93
CA ILE A 20 11.27 7.21 3.84
C ILE A 20 10.15 7.62 2.90
N THR A 21 9.96 8.94 2.72
CA THR A 21 8.94 9.44 1.80
C THR A 21 9.34 9.24 0.34
N ASN A 22 8.37 9.22 -0.57
CA ASN A 22 8.61 9.15 -2.02
C ASN A 22 9.52 10.28 -2.56
N THR A 23 9.54 11.44 -1.88
CA THR A 23 10.37 12.58 -2.27
C THR A 23 11.82 12.43 -1.80
N ASP A 24 12.05 11.70 -0.72
CA ASP A 24 13.35 11.60 -0.05
C ASP A 24 14.13 10.33 -0.42
N ILE A 25 13.45 9.29 -0.93
CA ILE A 25 14.10 8.06 -1.38
C ILE A 25 15.05 8.32 -2.54
N LYS A 26 16.27 7.76 -2.46
CA LYS A 26 17.32 7.94 -3.47
C LYS A 26 17.91 6.60 -3.93
N LYS A 27 18.53 6.64 -5.10
CA LYS A 27 19.26 5.49 -5.64
C LYS A 27 20.35 5.05 -4.65
N GLY A 28 20.31 3.78 -4.28
CA GLY A 28 21.28 3.16 -3.37
C GLY A 28 20.78 3.03 -1.94
N ASP A 29 19.61 3.56 -1.59
CA ASP A 29 19.00 3.27 -0.29
C ASP A 29 18.66 1.77 -0.20
N GLU A 30 19.08 1.14 0.90
CA GLU A 30 18.67 -0.21 1.28
C GLU A 30 17.36 -0.11 2.06
N VAL A 31 16.27 -0.57 1.46
CA VAL A 31 14.92 -0.37 2.01
C VAL A 31 14.19 -1.68 2.22
N SER A 32 13.26 -1.67 3.17
CA SER A 32 12.23 -2.70 3.32
C SER A 32 10.85 -2.10 3.06
N VAL A 33 9.93 -2.92 2.55
CA VAL A 33 8.55 -2.51 2.26
C VAL A 33 7.61 -3.20 3.24
N ILE A 34 6.74 -2.43 3.89
CA ILE A 34 5.74 -2.92 4.83
C ILE A 34 4.35 -2.72 4.21
N GLY A 35 3.57 -3.79 4.14
CA GLY A 35 2.15 -3.73 3.84
C GLY A 35 1.33 -3.71 5.11
N MET A 36 0.33 -2.83 5.21
CA MET A 36 -0.61 -2.76 6.32
C MET A 36 -2.03 -2.66 5.80
N LYS A 37 -2.99 -3.18 6.58
CA LYS A 37 -4.41 -3.01 6.27
C LYS A 37 -4.76 -1.52 6.11
N ALA A 38 -5.73 -1.23 5.25
CA ALA A 38 -6.30 0.11 5.13
C ALA A 38 -6.60 0.69 6.52
N SER A 39 -6.21 1.95 6.76
CA SER A 39 -6.28 2.56 8.10
C SER A 39 -7.70 2.72 8.64
N HIS A 40 -8.71 2.73 7.77
CA HIS A 40 -10.11 2.78 8.16
C HIS A 40 -10.99 1.98 7.19
N GLU A 41 -11.98 1.28 7.73
CA GLU A 41 -12.95 0.47 6.96
C GLU A 41 -13.75 1.27 5.92
N ILE A 42 -13.81 2.60 6.04
CA ILE A 42 -14.53 3.45 5.09
C ILE A 42 -13.84 3.45 3.72
N PHE A 43 -12.51 3.28 3.69
CA PHE A 43 -11.76 3.20 2.44
C PHE A 43 -12.02 1.90 1.68
N ARG A 44 -12.54 0.87 2.35
CA ARG A 44 -12.89 -0.43 1.77
C ARG A 44 -14.35 -0.52 1.36
N GLN A 45 -15.16 0.51 1.64
CA GLN A 45 -16.54 0.60 1.13
C GLN A 45 -16.55 0.90 -0.36
N PRO A 46 -17.64 0.63 -1.10
CA PRO A 46 -17.72 0.85 -2.54
C PRO A 46 -17.27 2.25 -2.98
N GLU A 47 -17.70 3.29 -2.28
CA GLU A 47 -17.35 4.69 -2.56
C GLU A 47 -15.86 4.96 -2.29
N GLY A 48 -15.30 4.34 -1.25
CA GLY A 48 -13.87 4.40 -0.95
C GLY A 48 -13.02 3.73 -2.03
N LEU A 49 -13.44 2.56 -2.50
CA LEU A 49 -12.74 1.83 -3.57
C LEU A 49 -12.88 2.50 -4.94
N GLU A 50 -13.92 3.31 -5.17
CA GLU A 50 -14.05 4.13 -6.38
C GLU A 50 -12.92 5.17 -6.48
N VAL A 51 -12.46 5.71 -5.35
CA VAL A 51 -11.44 6.78 -5.30
C VAL A 51 -10.05 6.30 -4.88
N LEU A 52 -9.95 5.22 -4.11
CA LEU A 52 -8.68 4.68 -3.60
C LEU A 52 -8.38 3.27 -4.12
N GLY A 53 -9.31 2.61 -4.82
CA GLY A 53 -9.08 1.25 -5.28
C GLY A 53 -8.16 1.16 -6.51
N PRO A 54 -7.69 -0.04 -6.87
CA PRO A 54 -6.81 -0.27 -8.02
C PRO A 54 -7.35 0.30 -9.34
N LYS A 55 -8.65 0.16 -9.58
CA LYS A 55 -9.32 0.63 -10.78
C LYS A 55 -9.27 2.14 -10.94
N HIS A 56 -9.30 2.90 -9.85
CA HIS A 56 -9.13 4.36 -9.85
C HIS A 56 -7.79 4.76 -10.49
N PHE A 57 -6.75 3.99 -10.21
CA PHE A 57 -5.39 4.23 -10.72
C PHE A 57 -5.11 3.54 -12.06
N GLY A 58 -6.13 3.01 -12.74
CA GLY A 58 -6.01 2.38 -14.06
C GLY A 58 -5.54 0.93 -14.05
N PHE A 59 -5.53 0.26 -12.89
CA PHE A 59 -5.24 -1.17 -12.82
C PHE A 59 -6.51 -2.00 -13.07
N ASP A 60 -6.48 -2.89 -14.06
CA ASP A 60 -7.57 -3.83 -14.36
C ASP A 60 -7.53 -5.04 -13.41
N THR A 61 -7.75 -4.79 -12.12
CA THR A 61 -7.84 -5.81 -11.08
C THR A 61 -8.78 -5.36 -9.97
N ASN A 62 -9.39 -6.31 -9.27
CA ASN A 62 -10.17 -6.01 -8.07
C ASN A 62 -9.23 -5.83 -6.86
N TYR A 63 -9.66 -5.01 -5.91
CA TYR A 63 -9.03 -4.92 -4.59
C TYR A 63 -9.24 -6.22 -3.82
N VAL A 64 -8.17 -6.72 -3.20
CA VAL A 64 -8.19 -7.85 -2.27
C VAL A 64 -7.45 -7.41 -1.01
N PRO A 65 -8.07 -7.44 0.18
CA PRO A 65 -7.43 -7.02 1.42
C PRO A 65 -6.14 -7.80 1.71
N ILE A 66 -5.09 -7.12 2.16
CA ILE A 66 -3.79 -7.72 2.46
C ILE A 66 -3.88 -8.89 3.44
N GLU A 67 -4.77 -8.82 4.44
CA GLU A 67 -5.00 -9.91 5.38
C GLU A 67 -5.56 -11.19 4.74
N GLU A 68 -6.18 -11.09 3.56
CA GLU A 68 -6.60 -12.26 2.77
C GLU A 68 -5.48 -12.82 1.90
N LEU A 69 -4.53 -11.96 1.51
CA LEU A 69 -3.37 -12.30 0.69
C LEU A 69 -2.27 -13.02 1.47
N MET A 70 -2.08 -12.64 2.74
CA MET A 70 -0.95 -13.04 3.59
C MET A 70 -1.32 -14.12 4.63
N LYS A 71 -2.14 -15.10 4.25
CA LYS A 71 -2.55 -16.21 5.12
C LYS A 71 -1.43 -17.20 5.41
#